data_AF-A0A934Z7H2-F1
#
_entry.id   AF-A0A934Z7H2-F1
#
_cell.length_a   1.000
_cell.length_b   1.000
_cell.length_c   1.000
_cell.angle_alpha   90.00
_cell.angle_beta   90.00
_cell.angle_gamma   90.00
#
_symmetry.space_group_name_H-M   'P 1'
#
loop_
_entity.id
_entity.type
_entity.pdbx_description
1 polymer ?
#
loop_
_entity_poly.entity_id
_entity_poly.type
_entity_poly.pdbx_seq_one_letter_code
_entity_poly.pdbx_strand_id
1 'polypeptide(L)'
;MELRTQLAIVAAVAVAWSAGRFVRVRSVLDPSRETERLSLAALEARVARTPSDAVATRVLLRRYFDQGMPRLVVDSARRAPAPVQRDGAVCLMVARANESLGDVRTAQAIVNGALSRCSVLPESLADAAGCDVRTVTELSMQIVALDRMVEWNITPQSDPARASLAHELSTRPVRISARSRPR
;
A
#
# COMPACT_ATOMS: atom_id res chain seq x y z
N MET A 1 -53.17 -22.86 -4.98
CA MET A 1 -52.01 -23.74 -4.70
C MET A 1 -50.79 -22.90 -4.28
N GLU A 2 -51.01 -21.69 -3.75
CA GLU A 2 -50.00 -20.64 -3.53
C GLU A 2 -49.28 -20.66 -2.18
N LEU A 3 -49.94 -21.14 -1.12
CA LEU A 3 -49.41 -20.94 0.25
C LEU A 3 -48.16 -21.79 0.53
N ARG A 4 -48.12 -23.01 -0.04
CA ARG A 4 -47.00 -23.96 0.15
C ARG A 4 -45.75 -23.52 -0.62
N THR A 5 -45.91 -22.95 -1.80
CA THR A 5 -44.82 -22.40 -2.61
C THR A 5 -44.26 -21.12 -2.00
N GLN A 6 -45.10 -20.24 -1.43
CA GLN A 6 -44.63 -19.06 -0.70
C GLN A 6 -43.83 -19.42 0.56
N LEU A 7 -44.30 -20.40 1.34
CA LEU A 7 -43.57 -20.88 2.52
C LEU A 7 -42.21 -21.49 2.16
N ALA A 8 -42.12 -22.23 1.04
CA ALA A 8 -40.85 -22.78 0.58
C ALA A 8 -39.84 -21.69 0.19
N ILE A 9 -40.29 -20.62 -0.46
CA ILE A 9 -39.43 -19.49 -0.85
C ILE A 9 -38.94 -18.73 0.39
N VAL A 10 -39.83 -18.44 1.34
CA VAL A 10 -39.45 -17.74 2.58
C VAL A 10 -38.48 -18.57 3.41
N ALA A 11 -38.69 -19.89 3.50
CA ALA A 11 -37.78 -20.79 4.19
C ALA A 11 -36.41 -20.85 3.50
N ALA A 12 -36.36 -20.92 2.17
CA ALA A 12 -35.12 -20.90 1.41
C ALA A 12 -34.33 -19.60 1.59
N VAL A 13 -35.02 -18.44 1.58
CA VAL A 13 -34.39 -17.13 1.82
C VAL A 13 -33.88 -17.02 3.26
N ALA A 14 -34.65 -17.50 4.25
CA ALA A 14 -34.24 -17.47 5.65
C ALA A 14 -33.00 -18.35 5.93
N VAL A 15 -32.90 -19.52 5.29
CA VAL A 15 -31.72 -20.41 5.38
C VAL A 15 -30.52 -19.82 4.66
N ALA A 16 -30.71 -19.18 3.50
CA ALA A 16 -29.64 -18.46 2.81
C ALA A 16 -29.11 -17.27 3.65
N TRP A 17 -30.01 -16.57 4.34
CA TRP A 17 -29.64 -15.45 5.23
C TRP A 17 -28.93 -15.93 6.51
N SER A 18 -29.33 -17.06 7.09
CA SER A 18 -28.67 -17.61 8.27
C SER A 18 -27.29 -18.21 7.93
N ALA A 19 -27.14 -18.82 6.74
CA ALA A 19 -25.85 -19.30 6.25
C ALA A 19 -24.88 -18.13 5.94
N GLY A 20 -25.37 -17.01 5.40
CA GLY A 20 -24.55 -15.82 5.14
C GLY A 20 -24.05 -15.10 6.39
N ARG A 21 -24.65 -15.35 7.56
CA ARG A 21 -24.27 -14.72 8.83
C ARG A 21 -23.10 -15.41 9.54
N PHE A 22 -22.64 -16.56 9.03
CA PHE A 22 -21.43 -17.25 9.49
C PHE A 22 -20.19 -16.95 8.65
N VAL A 23 -20.12 -15.75 8.05
CA VAL A 23 -18.80 -15.18 7.74
C VAL A 23 -18.08 -15.01 9.07
N ARG A 24 -17.20 -15.96 9.39
CA ARG A 24 -16.21 -15.78 10.47
C ARG A 24 -15.45 -14.51 10.12
N VAL A 25 -15.83 -13.42 10.76
CA VAL A 25 -14.97 -12.26 10.94
C VAL A 25 -13.79 -12.81 11.72
N ARG A 26 -12.77 -13.25 11.00
CA ARG A 26 -11.46 -13.55 11.57
C ARG A 26 -11.11 -12.28 12.32
N SER A 27 -10.97 -12.37 13.64
CA SER A 27 -10.60 -11.24 14.47
C SER A 27 -9.24 -10.77 13.97
N VAL A 28 -9.26 -9.77 13.09
CA VAL A 28 -8.12 -8.91 12.80
C VAL A 28 -7.93 -8.09 14.07
N LEU A 29 -7.44 -8.74 15.12
CA LEU A 29 -6.58 -8.08 16.09
C LEU A 29 -5.38 -7.67 15.25
N ASP A 30 -5.52 -6.51 14.62
CA ASP A 30 -4.56 -5.93 13.69
C ASP A 30 -3.28 -5.70 14.51
N PRO A 31 -2.21 -6.52 14.36
CA PRO A 31 -0.95 -6.24 15.05
C PRO A 31 -0.44 -4.83 14.69
N SER A 32 -0.86 -4.32 13.53
CA SER A 32 -0.70 -2.93 13.10
C SER A 32 -1.33 -1.93 14.07
N ARG A 33 -2.59 -2.12 14.50
CA ARG A 33 -3.29 -1.16 15.40
C ARG A 33 -2.70 -1.09 16.79
N GLU A 34 -2.24 -2.22 17.32
CA GLU A 34 -1.54 -2.25 18.61
C GLU A 34 -0.18 -1.55 18.50
N THR A 35 0.53 -1.79 17.41
CA THR A 35 1.82 -1.17 17.12
C THR A 35 1.68 0.34 16.86
N GLU A 36 0.60 0.79 16.22
CA GLU A 36 0.32 2.20 15.96
C GLU A 36 0.14 3.05 17.23
N ARG A 37 -0.27 2.43 18.33
CA ARG A 37 -0.46 3.09 19.64
C ARG A 37 0.84 3.27 20.42
N LEU A 38 1.92 2.60 20.00
CA LEU A 38 3.21 2.73 20.66
C LEU A 38 3.80 4.13 20.44
N SER A 39 4.50 4.64 21.45
CA SER A 39 5.31 5.84 21.31
C SER A 39 6.47 5.59 20.34
N LEU A 40 7.03 6.66 19.77
CA LEU A 40 8.17 6.54 18.85
C LEU A 40 9.34 5.79 19.48
N ALA A 41 9.71 6.13 20.72
CA ALA A 41 10.78 5.45 21.46
C ALA A 41 10.47 3.95 21.69
N ALA A 42 9.21 3.60 21.92
CA ALA A 42 8.81 2.20 22.07
C ALA A 42 8.88 1.42 20.74
N LEU A 43 8.57 2.08 19.61
CA LEU A 43 8.73 1.51 18.26
C LEU A 43 10.21 1.30 17.92
N GLU A 44 11.06 2.28 18.18
CA GLU A 44 12.51 2.18 17.98
C GLU A 44 13.08 1.02 18.80
N ALA A 45 12.74 0.93 20.08
CA ALA A 45 13.17 -0.16 20.95
C ALA A 45 12.63 -1.54 20.50
N ARG A 46 11.44 -1.59 19.89
CA ARG A 46 10.88 -2.84 19.34
C ARG A 46 11.62 -3.26 18.07
N VAL A 47 11.84 -2.35 17.13
CA VAL A 47 12.59 -2.64 15.89
C VAL A 47 14.04 -2.99 16.21
N ALA A 48 14.66 -2.34 17.20
CA ALA A 48 16.01 -2.67 17.65
C ALA A 48 16.10 -4.09 18.23
N ARG A 49 15.08 -4.55 18.95
CA ARG A 49 15.01 -5.92 19.51
C ARG A 49 14.67 -6.97 18.45
N THR A 50 13.75 -6.64 17.54
CA THR A 50 13.24 -7.55 16.52
C THR A 50 13.29 -6.87 15.14
N PRO A 51 14.48 -6.82 14.50
CA PRO A 51 14.65 -6.09 13.24
C PRO A 51 13.92 -6.75 12.07
N SER A 52 13.49 -8.01 12.21
CA SER A 52 12.68 -8.71 11.22
C SER A 52 11.17 -8.44 11.33
N ASP A 53 10.72 -7.66 12.33
CA ASP A 53 9.32 -7.27 12.46
C ASP A 53 8.99 -6.19 11.41
N ALA A 54 8.53 -6.64 10.24
CA ALA A 54 8.14 -5.78 9.14
C ALA A 54 7.00 -4.82 9.53
N VAL A 55 6.06 -5.26 10.38
CA VAL A 55 4.92 -4.43 10.81
C VAL A 55 5.41 -3.26 11.67
N ALA A 56 6.24 -3.54 12.68
CA ALA A 56 6.85 -2.50 13.50
C ALA A 56 7.71 -1.54 12.66
N THR A 57 8.44 -2.07 11.69
CA THR A 57 9.26 -1.25 10.79
C THR A 57 8.38 -0.35 9.90
N ARG A 58 7.32 -0.86 9.28
CA ARG A 58 6.36 -0.06 8.48
C ARG A 58 5.82 1.13 9.29
N VAL A 59 5.39 0.88 10.54
CA VAL A 59 4.85 1.93 11.42
C VAL A 59 5.94 2.94 11.80
N LEU A 60 7.15 2.48 12.15
CA LEU A 60 8.28 3.35 12.48
C LEU A 60 8.64 4.27 11.31
N LEU A 61 8.80 3.71 10.10
CA LEU A 61 9.13 4.48 8.90
C LEU A 61 8.04 5.50 8.57
N ARG A 62 6.76 5.14 8.73
CA ARG A 62 5.65 6.08 8.58
C ARG A 62 5.75 7.24 9.56
N ARG A 63 6.01 6.97 10.84
CA ARG A 63 6.18 8.01 11.87
C ARG A 63 7.35 8.94 11.55
N TYR A 64 8.49 8.41 11.14
CA TYR A 64 9.63 9.24 10.71
C TYR A 64 9.28 10.12 9.50
N PHE A 65 8.57 9.57 8.52
CA PHE A 65 8.15 10.34 7.35
C PHE A 65 7.17 11.45 7.72
N ASP A 66 6.15 11.15 8.54
CA ASP A 66 5.15 12.11 9.01
C ASP A 66 5.78 13.26 9.83
N GLN A 67 6.92 13.00 10.49
CA GLN A 67 7.71 14.00 11.22
C GLN A 67 8.69 14.78 10.33
N GLY A 68 8.67 14.57 9.01
CA GLY A 68 9.56 15.26 8.07
C GLY A 68 11.02 14.78 8.15
N MET A 69 11.25 13.52 8.51
CA MET A 69 12.59 12.91 8.59
C MET A 69 12.86 11.88 7.47
N PRO A 70 12.80 12.26 6.17
CA PRO A 70 12.91 11.30 5.07
C PRO A 70 14.28 10.62 4.99
N ARG A 71 15.37 11.30 5.39
CA ARG A 71 16.70 10.65 5.46
C ARG A 71 16.71 9.48 6.43
N LEU A 72 16.07 9.64 7.58
CA LEU A 72 16.00 8.60 8.60
C LEU A 72 15.17 7.40 8.13
N VAL A 73 14.14 7.63 7.30
CA VAL A 73 13.38 6.56 6.64
C VAL A 73 14.29 5.71 5.76
N VAL A 74 15.06 6.35 4.87
CA VAL A 74 15.97 5.65 3.94
C VAL A 74 17.05 4.89 4.69
N ASP A 75 17.70 5.52 5.66
CA ASP A 75 18.78 4.91 6.44
C ASP A 75 18.28 3.72 7.28
N SER A 76 17.13 3.87 7.93
CA SER A 76 16.54 2.81 8.74
C SER A 76 16.14 1.61 7.88
N ALA A 77 15.50 1.86 6.73
CA ALA A 77 15.12 0.79 5.81
C ALA A 77 16.34 0.07 5.21
N ARG A 78 17.41 0.82 4.86
CA ARG A 78 18.66 0.22 4.33
C ARG A 78 19.35 -0.70 5.34
N ARG A 79 19.25 -0.41 6.65
CA ARG A 79 19.83 -1.24 7.72
C ARG A 79 18.94 -2.41 8.13
N ALA A 80 17.67 -2.41 7.73
CA ALA A 80 16.74 -3.50 8.01
C ALA A 80 17.17 -4.79 7.30
N PRO A 81 16.77 -5.98 7.78
CA PRO A 81 17.10 -7.24 7.13
C PRO A 81 16.37 -7.40 5.79
N ALA A 82 16.91 -8.23 4.89
CA ALA A 82 16.42 -8.41 3.52
C ALA A 82 14.90 -8.67 3.39
N PRO A 83 14.24 -9.46 4.27
CA PRO A 83 12.79 -9.63 4.22
C PRO A 83 12.01 -8.32 4.37
N VAL A 84 12.45 -7.45 5.28
CA VAL A 84 11.83 -6.14 5.54
C VAL A 84 12.16 -5.15 4.42
N GLN A 85 13.36 -5.21 3.85
CA GLN A 85 13.71 -4.37 2.68
C GLN A 85 12.86 -4.69 1.45
N ARG A 86 12.41 -5.94 1.31
CA ARG A 86 11.61 -6.37 0.15
C ARG A 86 10.11 -6.12 0.31
N ASP A 87 9.67 -5.82 1.53
CA ASP A 87 8.30 -5.53 1.88
C ASP A 87 7.73 -4.36 1.06
N GLY A 88 6.54 -4.55 0.47
CA GLY A 88 5.94 -3.58 -0.45
C GLY A 88 5.64 -2.24 0.19
N ALA A 89 5.10 -2.24 1.41
CA ALA A 89 4.77 -1.03 2.16
C ALA A 89 6.02 -0.29 2.62
N VAL A 90 7.07 -1.02 3.03
CA VAL A 90 8.39 -0.41 3.30
C VAL A 90 8.95 0.24 2.04
N CYS A 91 8.92 -0.46 0.89
CA CYS A 91 9.41 0.09 -0.37
C CYS A 91 8.66 1.37 -0.77
N LEU A 92 7.33 1.41 -0.59
CA LEU A 92 6.53 2.60 -0.84
C LEU A 92 6.99 3.79 0.03
N MET A 93 7.22 3.57 1.33
CA MET A 93 7.71 4.61 2.24
C MET A 93 9.11 5.09 1.87
N VAL A 94 10.02 4.17 1.51
CA VAL A 94 11.38 4.52 1.09
C VAL A 94 11.35 5.29 -0.24
N ALA A 95 10.47 4.93 -1.17
CA ALA A 95 10.31 5.66 -2.42
C ALA A 95 9.84 7.10 -2.19
N ARG A 96 8.79 7.31 -1.37
CA ARG A 96 8.31 8.65 -0.97
C ARG A 96 9.39 9.46 -0.28
N ALA A 97 10.19 8.83 0.57
CA ALA A 97 11.33 9.48 1.21
C ALA A 97 12.38 9.93 0.18
N ASN A 98 12.80 9.06 -0.74
CA ASN A 98 13.74 9.43 -1.82
C ASN A 98 13.18 10.55 -2.71
N GLU A 99 11.90 10.48 -3.07
CA GLU A 99 11.22 11.54 -3.82
C GLU A 99 11.29 12.89 -3.10
N SER A 100 10.96 12.93 -1.80
CA SER A 100 11.02 14.16 -1.00
C SER A 100 12.45 14.71 -0.88
N LEU A 101 13.46 13.84 -0.96
CA LEU A 101 14.88 14.19 -1.00
C LEU A 101 15.35 14.66 -2.40
N GLY A 102 14.50 14.58 -3.42
CA GLY A 102 14.82 14.97 -4.80
C GLY A 102 15.36 13.82 -5.66
N ASP A 103 15.55 12.62 -5.09
CA ASP A 103 16.09 11.44 -5.76
C ASP A 103 15.01 10.68 -6.54
N VAL A 104 14.35 11.36 -7.48
CA VAL A 104 13.17 10.86 -8.22
C VAL A 104 13.46 9.56 -8.97
N ARG A 105 14.63 9.42 -9.61
CA ARG A 105 15.03 8.20 -10.33
C ARG A 105 15.20 7.00 -9.39
N THR A 106 15.76 7.24 -8.21
CA THR A 106 15.90 6.20 -7.17
C THR A 106 14.53 5.77 -6.67
N ALA A 107 13.65 6.74 -6.38
CA ALA A 107 12.27 6.46 -6.00
C ALA A 107 11.55 5.61 -7.07
N GLN A 108 11.70 5.98 -8.34
CA GLN A 108 11.09 5.27 -9.48
C GLN A 108 11.56 3.81 -9.55
N ALA A 109 12.87 3.58 -9.45
CA ALA A 109 13.44 2.24 -9.47
C ALA A 109 12.93 1.37 -8.30
N ILE A 110 12.80 1.95 -7.10
CA ILE A 110 12.29 1.25 -5.91
C ILE A 110 10.83 0.84 -6.12
N VAL A 111 9.97 1.76 -6.58
CA VAL A 111 8.54 1.46 -6.81
C VAL A 111 8.37 0.41 -7.90
N ASN A 112 9.09 0.53 -9.01
CA ASN A 112 9.04 -0.46 -10.10
C ASN A 112 9.51 -1.85 -9.63
N GLY A 113 10.57 -1.90 -8.84
CA GLY A 113 11.04 -3.14 -8.21
C GLY A 113 10.02 -3.72 -7.23
N ALA A 114 9.30 -2.90 -6.48
CA ALA A 114 8.27 -3.35 -5.55
C ALA A 114 7.03 -3.88 -6.29
N LEU A 115 6.55 -3.17 -7.31
CA LEU A 115 5.41 -3.61 -8.14
C LEU A 115 5.68 -4.94 -8.84
N SER A 116 6.86 -5.11 -9.42
CA SER A 116 7.24 -6.37 -10.08
C SER A 116 7.31 -7.56 -9.12
N ARG A 117 7.61 -7.33 -7.83
CA ARG A 117 7.50 -8.37 -6.80
C ARG A 117 6.06 -8.62 -6.39
N CYS A 118 5.29 -7.57 -6.11
CA CYS A 118 3.91 -7.72 -5.67
C CYS A 118 3.03 -8.40 -6.74
N SER A 119 3.32 -8.25 -8.04
CA SER A 119 2.54 -8.86 -9.12
C SER A 119 2.67 -10.38 -9.24
N VAL A 120 3.75 -10.96 -8.70
CA VAL A 120 3.98 -12.42 -8.74
C VAL A 120 3.61 -13.13 -7.43
N LEU A 121 3.20 -12.37 -6.41
CA LEU A 121 2.84 -12.94 -5.12
C LEU A 121 1.42 -13.54 -5.15
N PRO A 122 1.21 -14.74 -4.59
CA PRO A 122 -0.13 -15.24 -4.32
C PRO A 122 -0.88 -14.33 -3.34
N GLU A 123 -2.19 -14.18 -3.54
CA GLU A 123 -3.05 -13.34 -2.68
C GLU A 123 -2.95 -13.71 -1.19
N SER A 124 -2.78 -15.00 -0.88
CA SER A 124 -2.64 -15.49 0.50
C SER A 124 -1.38 -15.01 1.23
N LEU A 125 -0.36 -14.54 0.50
CA LEU A 125 0.91 -14.04 1.04
C LEU A 125 1.07 -12.52 0.85
N ALA A 126 0.17 -11.88 0.10
CA ALA A 126 0.25 -10.48 -0.26
C ALA A 126 0.28 -9.56 0.98
N ASP A 127 -0.64 -9.77 1.92
CA ASP A 127 -0.72 -8.95 3.15
C ASP A 127 0.53 -9.07 4.02
N ALA A 128 1.06 -10.29 4.17
CA ALA A 128 2.27 -10.55 4.95
C ALA A 128 3.50 -9.86 4.34
N ALA A 129 3.57 -9.79 3.01
CA ALA A 129 4.65 -9.13 2.28
C ALA A 129 4.44 -7.61 2.10
N GLY A 130 3.37 -7.04 2.66
CA GLY A 130 3.05 -5.61 2.49
C GLY A 130 2.66 -5.26 1.05
N CYS A 131 2.12 -6.22 0.32
CA CYS A 131 1.61 -6.09 -1.05
C CYS A 131 0.07 -6.16 -1.08
N ASP A 132 -0.60 -5.70 -0.03
CA ASP A 132 -2.06 -5.62 -0.01
C ASP A 132 -2.58 -4.71 -1.14
N VAL A 133 -3.86 -4.85 -1.49
CA VAL A 133 -4.50 -4.13 -2.61
C VAL A 133 -4.30 -2.62 -2.51
N ARG A 134 -4.36 -2.05 -1.30
CA ARG A 134 -4.15 -0.61 -1.10
C ARG A 134 -2.70 -0.25 -1.38
N THR A 135 -1.73 -0.99 -0.83
CA THR A 135 -0.31 -0.72 -1.10
C THR A 135 0.04 -0.85 -2.58
N VAL A 136 -0.47 -1.86 -3.28
CA VAL A 136 -0.27 -2.02 -4.73
C VAL A 136 -0.87 -0.87 -5.51
N THR A 137 -2.05 -0.39 -5.10
CA THR A 137 -2.71 0.78 -5.71
C THR A 137 -1.88 2.04 -5.49
N GLU A 138 -1.41 2.28 -4.26
CA GLU A 138 -0.56 3.44 -3.94
C GLU A 138 0.77 3.39 -4.71
N LEU A 139 1.42 2.23 -4.81
CA LEU A 139 2.63 2.03 -5.63
C LEU A 139 2.36 2.31 -7.11
N SER A 140 1.21 1.87 -7.65
CA SER A 140 0.84 2.09 -9.05
C SER A 140 0.58 3.57 -9.36
N MET A 141 -0.06 4.31 -8.45
CA MET A 141 -0.21 5.76 -8.59
C MET A 141 1.13 6.48 -8.47
N GLN A 142 1.97 6.03 -7.53
CA GLN A 142 3.29 6.62 -7.30
C GLN A 142 4.21 6.49 -8.51
N ILE A 143 4.28 5.31 -9.15
CA ILE A 143 5.14 5.14 -10.34
C ILE A 143 4.71 6.06 -11.48
N VAL A 144 3.40 6.19 -11.69
CA VAL A 144 2.82 7.04 -12.74
C VAL A 144 3.11 8.53 -12.51
N ALA A 145 3.22 8.97 -11.25
CA ALA A 145 3.67 10.32 -10.92
C ALA A 145 5.17 10.48 -11.16
N LEU A 146 5.99 9.53 -10.69
CA LEU A 146 7.45 9.56 -10.82
C LEU A 146 7.89 9.51 -12.29
N ASP A 147 7.24 8.70 -13.13
CA ASP A 147 7.49 8.62 -14.57
C ASP A 147 7.35 9.99 -15.23
N ARG A 148 6.29 10.74 -14.89
CA ARG A 148 6.09 12.11 -15.39
C ARG A 148 7.16 13.07 -14.88
N MET A 149 7.53 12.98 -13.60
CA MET A 149 8.59 13.84 -13.05
C MET A 149 9.93 13.59 -13.76
N VAL A 150 10.25 12.32 -14.07
CA VAL A 150 11.44 11.95 -14.86
C VAL A 150 11.34 12.47 -16.29
N GLU A 151 10.20 12.28 -16.96
CA GLU A 151 9.95 12.77 -18.33
C GLU A 151 10.10 14.29 -18.42
N TRP A 152 9.58 15.01 -17.43
CA TRP A 152 9.64 16.46 -17.34
C TRP A 152 10.96 17.00 -16.81
N ASN A 153 11.86 16.10 -16.37
CA ASN A 153 13.13 16.41 -15.73
C ASN A 153 12.98 17.39 -14.55
N ILE A 154 12.03 17.11 -13.66
CA ILE A 154 11.74 17.90 -12.46
C ILE A 154 11.89 17.06 -11.19
N THR A 155 12.07 17.74 -10.07
CA THR A 155 11.97 17.16 -8.72
C THR A 155 11.05 18.02 -7.85
N PRO A 156 10.52 17.49 -6.73
CA PRO A 156 9.75 18.28 -5.78
C PRO A 156 10.50 19.48 -5.20
N GLN A 157 11.84 19.44 -5.20
CA GLN A 157 12.68 20.54 -4.73
C GLN A 157 12.91 21.61 -5.80
N SER A 158 13.00 21.21 -7.07
CA SER A 158 13.24 22.14 -8.17
C SER A 158 11.96 22.82 -8.67
N ASP A 159 10.86 22.08 -8.76
CA ASP A 159 9.56 22.57 -9.23
C ASP A 159 8.40 21.88 -8.48
N PRO A 160 8.03 22.39 -7.28
CA PRO A 160 7.00 21.78 -6.45
C PRO A 160 5.61 21.84 -7.09
N ALA A 161 5.33 22.85 -7.93
CA ALA A 161 4.04 22.99 -8.59
C ALA A 161 3.83 21.90 -9.65
N ARG A 162 4.82 21.67 -10.50
CA ARG A 162 4.74 20.58 -11.49
C ARG A 162 4.84 19.20 -10.85
N ALA A 163 5.58 19.04 -9.75
CA ALA A 163 5.59 17.79 -8.99
C ALA A 163 4.20 17.48 -8.40
N SER A 164 3.51 18.48 -7.85
CA SER A 164 2.13 18.34 -7.36
C SER A 164 1.17 17.97 -8.49
N LEU A 165 1.30 18.62 -9.67
CA LEU A 165 0.52 18.29 -10.86
C LEU A 165 0.75 16.84 -11.33
N ALA A 166 1.96 16.31 -11.25
CA ALA A 166 2.24 14.92 -11.61
C ALA A 166 1.45 13.93 -10.73
N HIS A 167 1.35 14.20 -9.42
CA HIS A 167 0.52 13.43 -8.48
C HIS A 167 -0.97 13.59 -8.73
N GLU A 168 -1.44 14.80 -9.02
CA GLU A 168 -2.84 15.00 -9.39
C GLU A 168 -3.22 14.21 -10.64
N LEU A 169 -2.35 14.16 -11.63
CA LEU A 169 -2.60 13.41 -12.87
C LEU A 169 -2.52 11.89 -12.66
N SER A 170 -1.76 11.40 -11.68
CA SER A 170 -1.66 9.96 -11.40
C SER A 170 -2.88 9.40 -10.68
N THR A 171 -3.64 10.24 -9.95
CA THR A 171 -4.86 9.83 -9.24
C THR A 171 -6.13 9.92 -10.09
N ARG A 172 -6.07 10.57 -11.27
CA ARG A 172 -7.24 10.69 -12.14
C ARG A 172 -7.62 9.33 -12.74
N PRO A 173 -8.89 8.91 -12.66
CA PRO A 173 -9.33 7.70 -13.32
C PRO A 173 -9.17 7.86 -14.84
N VAL A 174 -8.39 6.96 -15.45
CA VAL A 174 -8.34 6.85 -16.91
C VAL A 174 -9.72 6.38 -17.35
N ARG A 175 -10.53 7.30 -17.88
CA ARG A 175 -11.78 6.94 -18.57
C ARG A 175 -11.37 6.23 -19.85
N ILE A 176 -11.37 4.90 -19.82
CA ILE A 176 -11.25 4.10 -21.04
C ILE A 176 -12.58 4.26 -21.78
N SER A 177 -12.63 5.21 -22.70
CA SER A 177 -13.68 5.28 -23.71
C SER A 177 -13.50 4.07 -24.62
N ALA A 178 -14.20 2.97 -24.33
CA ALA A 178 -14.27 1.83 -25.24
C ALA A 178 -14.88 2.31 -26.56
N ARG A 179 -14.04 2.57 -27.56
CA ARG A 179 -14.47 2.88 -28.92
C ARG A 179 -15.07 1.59 -29.50
N SER A 180 -16.38 1.42 -29.37
CA SER A 180 -17.12 0.38 -30.06
C SER A 180 -16.90 0.56 -31.56
N ARG A 181 -16.11 -0.34 -32.17
CA ARG A 181 -15.96 -0.44 -33.63
C ARG A 181 -17.34 -0.75 -34.21
N PRO A 182 -17.88 0.05 -35.14
CA PRO A 182 -19.05 -0.36 -35.90
C PRO A 182 -18.65 -1.54 -36.81
N ARG A 183 -19.52 -2.56 -36.84
CA ARG A 183 -19.47 -3.67 -37.79
C ARG A 183 -19.82 -3.20 -39.19
#